data_AF-A0A524D975-F1
#
_entry.id   AF-A0A524D975-F1
#
_cell.length_a   1.000
_cell.length_b   1.000
_cell.length_c   1.000
_cell.angle_alpha   90.00
_cell.angle_beta   90.00
_cell.angle_gamma   90.00
#
_symmetry.space_group_name_H-M   'P 1'
#
loop_
_entity.id
_entity.type
_entity.pdbx_description
1 polymer ?
#
loop_
_entity_poly.entity_id
_entity_poly.type
_entity_poly.pdbx_seq_one_letter_code
_entity_poly.pdbx_strand_id
1 'polypeptide(L)'
;MAKKKQSNKEKQTDLFSFSQPQKEKESEKEDIKKESLKKETKIEPKPKTQDTALLKEVFKKKPRVEKKPKKAIKKDIELVKIPDELYYQENNEPFGLETREIDFEKIKREGFESRFIRYMIETGQIVQNLEKGLLLDVNYDGGQNKAYCKFYDLDSDEIRIWIDNTNHVPYCLSKESIQELENNVKLTNYKGFERFEKIQRIDLLQDEEINMTKIYGTTPTDIGGRGNNIRNILDKAWEAKIRYHLNYIYDRGLIPGLLYKIEDGE
;
A
#
# COMPACT_ATOMS: atom_id res chain seq x y z
N MET A 1 57.00 -11.17 -10.46
CA MET A 1 55.93 -11.72 -11.33
C MET A 1 54.61 -11.58 -10.59
N ALA A 2 53.81 -10.54 -10.88
CA ALA A 2 52.55 -10.60 -11.65
C ALA A 2 51.55 -11.65 -11.09
N LYS A 3 50.34 -11.28 -10.67
CA LYS A 3 49.27 -10.78 -11.55
C LYS A 3 48.29 -9.83 -10.83
N LYS A 4 48.08 -8.66 -11.46
CA LYS A 4 46.93 -7.74 -11.27
C LYS A 4 45.62 -8.50 -11.56
N LYS A 5 44.63 -8.41 -10.66
CA LYS A 5 43.21 -8.65 -10.99
C LYS A 5 42.64 -7.33 -11.51
N GLN A 6 42.31 -7.27 -12.80
CA GLN A 6 41.50 -6.21 -13.39
C GLN A 6 40.09 -6.29 -12.83
N SER A 7 39.63 -5.23 -12.17
CA SER A 7 38.22 -5.01 -11.87
C SER A 7 37.55 -4.49 -13.14
N ASN A 8 36.62 -5.28 -13.69
CA ASN A 8 35.77 -4.84 -14.77
C ASN A 8 34.76 -3.84 -14.18
N LYS A 9 34.93 -2.55 -14.49
CA LYS A 9 33.88 -1.53 -14.29
C LYS A 9 32.81 -1.79 -15.35
N GLU A 10 31.73 -2.47 -14.97
CA GLU A 10 30.54 -2.52 -15.82
C GLU A 10 29.90 -1.13 -15.86
N LYS A 11 29.87 -0.56 -17.06
CA LYS A 11 29.18 0.70 -17.33
C LYS A 11 27.67 0.48 -17.19
N GLN A 12 27.00 1.43 -16.57
CA GLN A 12 25.55 1.44 -16.43
C GLN A 12 24.90 1.44 -17.81
N THR A 13 24.01 0.48 -18.06
CA THR A 13 23.24 0.36 -19.30
C THR A 13 21.93 1.14 -19.18
N ASP A 14 21.44 1.63 -20.32
CA ASP A 14 20.17 2.35 -20.41
C ASP A 14 19.00 1.60 -19.77
N LEU A 15 18.10 2.37 -19.15
CA LEU A 15 16.94 1.91 -18.40
C LEU A 15 15.99 1.02 -19.25
N PHE A 16 16.04 1.16 -20.58
CA PHE A 16 15.19 0.45 -21.53
C PHE A 16 15.82 -0.81 -22.14
N SER A 17 17.00 -1.23 -21.69
CA SER A 17 17.64 -2.48 -22.14
C SER A 17 16.80 -3.74 -21.89
N PHE A 18 15.82 -3.69 -20.98
CA PHE A 18 14.86 -4.75 -20.71
C PHE A 18 13.76 -4.91 -21.78
N SER A 19 13.56 -3.91 -22.64
CA SER A 19 12.52 -3.91 -23.69
C SER A 19 12.98 -4.56 -25.00
N GLN A 20 14.24 -4.97 -25.12
CA GLN A 20 14.73 -5.61 -26.34
C GLN A 20 14.36 -7.11 -26.34
N PRO A 21 13.75 -7.63 -27.41
CA PRO A 21 13.40 -9.05 -27.48
C PRO A 21 14.67 -9.91 -27.49
N GLN A 22 14.84 -10.73 -26.45
CA GLN A 22 15.93 -11.71 -26.37
C GLN A 22 15.68 -12.84 -27.37
N LYS A 23 16.65 -13.12 -28.24
CA LYS A 23 16.66 -14.29 -29.12
C LYS A 23 16.67 -15.56 -28.27
N GLU A 24 15.68 -16.42 -28.48
CA GLU A 24 15.53 -17.72 -27.82
C GLU A 24 16.75 -18.62 -28.07
N LYS A 25 17.27 -19.25 -27.01
CA LYS A 25 18.16 -20.40 -27.09
C LYS A 25 17.33 -21.65 -26.88
N GLU A 26 17.34 -22.55 -27.87
CA GLU A 26 16.76 -23.88 -27.79
C GLU A 26 17.45 -24.69 -26.68
N SER A 27 16.64 -25.32 -25.82
CA SER A 27 17.08 -26.39 -24.92
C SER A 27 16.06 -27.52 -24.94
N GLU A 28 16.59 -28.71 -25.12
CA GLU A 28 15.95 -29.99 -25.44
C GLU A 28 14.87 -30.46 -24.45
N LYS A 29 13.88 -31.19 -24.98
CA LYS A 29 12.81 -31.86 -24.22
C LYS A 29 13.30 -33.24 -23.75
N GLU A 30 13.20 -33.52 -22.46
CA GLU A 30 13.18 -34.89 -21.94
C GLU A 30 11.80 -35.22 -21.34
N ASP A 31 11.22 -36.30 -21.86
CA ASP A 31 9.95 -36.89 -21.47
C ASP A 31 10.04 -37.68 -20.16
N ILE A 32 9.15 -37.43 -19.20
CA ILE A 32 8.87 -38.39 -18.11
C ILE A 32 7.35 -38.52 -17.89
N LYS A 33 6.83 -39.70 -18.26
CA LYS A 33 5.50 -40.23 -17.94
C LYS A 33 5.27 -40.31 -16.42
N LYS A 34 4.05 -40.00 -15.96
CA LYS A 34 3.55 -40.47 -14.66
C LYS A 34 2.16 -41.08 -14.77
N GLU A 35 2.11 -42.33 -14.36
CA GLU A 35 0.96 -43.22 -14.23
C GLU A 35 -0.05 -42.75 -13.17
N SER A 36 -1.30 -43.11 -13.45
CA SER A 36 -2.46 -43.05 -12.57
C SER A 36 -2.42 -44.09 -11.45
N LEU A 37 -2.81 -43.70 -10.24
CA LEU A 37 -3.22 -44.62 -9.16
C LEU A 37 -4.47 -44.08 -8.45
N LYS A 38 -5.57 -44.83 -8.56
CA LYS A 38 -6.81 -44.69 -7.80
C LYS A 38 -6.60 -45.17 -6.35
N LYS A 39 -7.15 -44.46 -5.37
CA LYS A 39 -7.52 -45.05 -4.06
C LYS A 39 -8.87 -44.50 -3.60
N GLU A 40 -9.79 -45.43 -3.37
CA GLU A 40 -11.07 -45.25 -2.72
C GLU A 40 -10.88 -45.22 -1.19
N THR A 41 -11.61 -44.37 -0.49
CA THR A 41 -11.92 -44.56 0.94
C THR A 41 -13.37 -44.16 1.24
N LYS A 42 -14.08 -45.11 1.84
CA LYS A 42 -15.47 -45.03 2.33
C LYS A 42 -15.55 -44.25 3.65
N ILE A 43 -16.61 -43.45 3.83
CA ILE A 43 -17.06 -42.97 5.16
C ILE A 43 -18.59 -43.01 5.19
N GLU A 44 -19.16 -43.66 6.20
CA GLU A 44 -20.59 -43.73 6.55
C GLU A 44 -20.90 -42.89 7.83
N PRO A 45 -22.19 -42.60 8.14
CA PRO A 45 -22.64 -41.24 8.50
C PRO A 45 -23.03 -41.02 9.98
N LYS A 46 -23.30 -39.76 10.35
CA LYS A 46 -23.97 -39.34 11.61
C LYS A 46 -24.60 -37.92 11.46
N PRO A 47 -25.50 -37.46 12.35
CA PRO A 47 -26.96 -37.64 12.35
C PRO A 47 -27.76 -36.33 12.03
N LYS A 48 -29.09 -36.45 11.93
CA LYS A 48 -30.05 -35.38 11.57
C LYS A 48 -30.54 -34.56 12.78
N THR A 49 -30.67 -33.25 12.61
CA THR A 49 -31.57 -32.33 13.35
C THR A 49 -31.90 -31.17 12.40
N GLN A 50 -33.09 -31.19 11.75
CA GLN A 50 -34.32 -30.48 12.15
C GLN A 50 -34.08 -28.98 12.47
N ASP A 51 -34.17 -28.13 11.43
CA ASP A 51 -34.63 -26.71 11.49
C ASP A 51 -34.44 -26.00 10.13
N THR A 52 -35.01 -26.55 9.05
CA THR A 52 -35.02 -25.86 7.73
C THR A 52 -36.40 -25.85 7.06
N ALA A 53 -37.46 -26.18 7.80
CA ALA A 53 -38.81 -26.24 7.25
C ALA A 53 -39.45 -24.85 7.02
N LEU A 54 -38.99 -23.80 7.71
CA LEU A 54 -39.61 -22.46 7.63
C LEU A 54 -39.03 -21.55 6.52
N LEU A 55 -37.90 -21.89 5.90
CA LEU A 55 -37.32 -21.08 4.80
C LEU A 55 -37.76 -21.52 3.39
N LYS A 56 -38.54 -22.60 3.27
CA LYS A 56 -38.94 -23.16 1.97
C LYS A 56 -40.24 -22.57 1.40
N GLU A 57 -41.01 -21.81 2.16
CA GLU A 57 -42.31 -21.31 1.69
C GLU A 57 -42.27 -19.91 1.03
N VAL A 58 -41.15 -19.18 1.10
CA VAL A 58 -41.05 -17.82 0.53
C VAL A 58 -40.60 -17.81 -0.94
N PHE A 59 -40.09 -18.91 -1.49
CA PHE A 59 -39.64 -18.98 -2.89
C PHE A 59 -40.56 -19.83 -3.78
N LYS A 60 -41.82 -19.42 -3.93
CA LYS A 60 -42.66 -19.90 -5.04
C LYS A 60 -42.14 -19.32 -6.36
N LYS A 61 -41.55 -20.21 -7.17
CA LYS A 61 -40.99 -19.95 -8.50
C LYS A 61 -42.05 -19.29 -9.42
N LYS A 62 -41.75 -18.09 -9.93
CA LYS A 62 -42.45 -17.49 -11.08
C LYS A 62 -42.28 -18.37 -12.33
N PRO A 63 -43.28 -18.46 -13.22
CA PRO A 63 -43.18 -19.27 -14.44
C PRO A 63 -42.07 -18.74 -15.35
N ARG A 64 -41.26 -19.67 -15.84
CA ARG A 64 -40.12 -19.43 -16.73
C ARG A 64 -40.67 -19.06 -18.10
N VAL A 65 -40.65 -17.76 -18.43
CA VAL A 65 -40.93 -17.28 -19.78
C VAL A 65 -39.86 -17.87 -20.72
N GLU A 66 -40.29 -18.66 -21.70
CA GLU A 66 -39.43 -19.17 -22.75
C GLU A 66 -38.89 -18.01 -23.58
N LYS A 67 -37.61 -17.66 -23.34
CA LYS A 67 -36.90 -16.68 -24.16
C LYS A 67 -36.61 -17.30 -25.52
N LYS A 68 -37.39 -16.93 -26.54
CA LYS A 68 -36.97 -17.08 -27.95
C LYS A 68 -35.56 -16.48 -28.12
N PRO A 69 -34.67 -17.09 -28.91
CA PRO A 69 -33.31 -16.60 -29.08
C PRO A 69 -33.37 -15.23 -29.74
N LYS A 70 -33.14 -14.17 -28.95
CA LYS A 70 -32.88 -12.84 -29.51
C LYS A 70 -31.54 -12.95 -30.24
N LYS A 71 -31.57 -12.88 -31.57
CA LYS A 71 -30.36 -12.67 -32.38
C LYS A 71 -29.58 -11.53 -31.74
N ALA A 72 -28.35 -11.80 -31.32
CA ALA A 72 -27.44 -10.77 -30.84
C ALA A 72 -27.21 -9.82 -32.01
N ILE A 73 -27.87 -8.67 -31.98
CA ILE A 73 -27.45 -7.53 -32.80
C ILE A 73 -26.13 -7.10 -32.18
N LYS A 74 -25.02 -7.57 -32.75
CA LYS A 74 -23.73 -6.91 -32.58
C LYS A 74 -23.92 -5.51 -33.16
N LYS A 75 -24.28 -4.55 -32.32
CA LYS A 75 -23.96 -3.17 -32.62
C LYS A 75 -22.46 -3.10 -32.39
N ASP A 76 -21.71 -3.08 -33.47
CA ASP A 76 -20.32 -2.68 -33.43
C ASP A 76 -20.30 -1.29 -32.80
N ILE A 77 -19.89 -1.21 -31.54
CA ILE A 77 -19.62 0.06 -30.88
C ILE A 77 -18.33 0.50 -31.54
N GLU A 78 -18.41 1.36 -32.56
CA GLU A 78 -17.24 2.03 -33.09
C GLU A 78 -16.57 2.76 -31.92
N LEU A 79 -15.40 2.27 -31.53
CA LEU A 79 -14.55 2.95 -30.57
C LEU A 79 -14.16 4.28 -31.22
N VAL A 80 -14.76 5.37 -30.73
CA VAL A 80 -14.35 6.72 -31.14
C VAL A 80 -12.87 6.83 -30.82
N LYS A 81 -12.04 6.89 -31.86
CA LYS A 81 -10.61 7.13 -31.69
C LYS A 81 -10.45 8.54 -31.16
N ILE A 82 -9.87 8.66 -29.97
CA ILE A 82 -9.50 9.95 -29.39
C ILE A 82 -8.48 10.59 -30.36
N PRO A 83 -8.68 11.84 -30.78
CA PRO A 83 -7.72 12.54 -31.63
C PRO A 83 -6.30 12.47 -31.05
N ASP A 84 -5.32 12.16 -31.90
CA ASP A 84 -3.92 12.00 -31.48
C ASP A 84 -3.37 13.29 -30.83
N GLU A 85 -3.91 14.45 -31.21
CA GLU A 85 -3.60 15.79 -30.66
C GLU A 85 -3.91 15.94 -29.16
N LEU A 86 -4.85 15.15 -28.62
CA LEU A 86 -5.19 15.18 -27.18
C LEU A 86 -4.22 14.37 -26.33
N TYR A 87 -3.40 13.51 -26.95
CA TYR A 87 -2.35 12.80 -26.24
C TYR A 87 -1.14 13.71 -26.06
N TYR A 88 -0.39 13.46 -24.98
CA TYR A 88 0.91 14.08 -24.77
C TYR A 88 1.81 13.80 -25.98
N GLN A 89 2.25 14.85 -26.64
CA GLN A 89 3.15 14.74 -27.79
C GLN A 89 4.57 14.51 -27.27
N GLU A 90 5.24 13.48 -27.79
CA GLU A 90 6.63 13.22 -27.44
C GLU A 90 7.49 14.44 -27.82
N ASN A 91 8.17 15.01 -26.82
CA ASN A 91 9.13 16.07 -27.01
C ASN A 91 10.54 15.52 -26.78
N ASN A 92 11.53 16.06 -27.50
CA ASN A 92 12.94 15.71 -27.31
C ASN A 92 13.55 16.32 -26.03
N GLU A 93 12.72 16.84 -25.12
CA GLU A 93 13.21 17.37 -23.86
C GLU A 93 13.61 16.20 -22.95
N PRO A 94 14.82 16.22 -22.37
CA PRO A 94 15.21 15.20 -21.42
C PRO A 94 14.29 15.25 -20.20
N PHE A 95 13.52 14.17 -19.99
CA PHE A 95 12.68 13.99 -18.81
C PHE A 95 13.46 13.27 -17.70
N GLY A 96 13.38 13.78 -16.48
CA GLY A 96 14.00 13.20 -15.29
C GLY A 96 14.96 14.17 -14.61
N LEU A 97 15.57 13.71 -13.51
CA LEU A 97 16.59 14.48 -12.80
C LEU A 97 17.75 14.79 -13.75
N GLU A 98 18.02 16.07 -14.01
CA GLU A 98 19.27 16.48 -14.64
C GLU A 98 20.43 15.88 -13.85
N THR A 99 21.38 15.27 -14.55
CA THR A 99 22.57 14.64 -13.97
C THR A 99 23.41 15.69 -13.23
N ARG A 100 23.06 16.04 -11.97
CA ARG A 100 23.82 17.01 -11.18
C ARG A 100 24.10 16.52 -9.74
N GLU A 101 25.41 16.42 -9.53
CA GLU A 101 26.26 16.67 -8.34
C GLU A 101 26.21 15.79 -7.10
N ILE A 102 25.11 15.13 -6.75
CA ILE A 102 25.05 14.38 -5.48
C ILE A 102 25.05 12.87 -5.71
N ASP A 103 26.20 12.24 -5.50
CA ASP A 103 26.34 10.79 -5.48
C ASP A 103 25.82 10.24 -4.14
N PHE A 104 24.60 9.72 -4.15
CA PHE A 104 24.05 9.03 -2.98
C PHE A 104 24.55 7.60 -2.86
N GLU A 105 24.95 7.23 -1.64
CA GLU A 105 25.15 5.83 -1.28
C GLU A 105 23.86 5.04 -1.49
N LYS A 106 23.96 3.93 -2.23
CA LYS A 106 22.84 3.02 -2.48
C LYS A 106 22.51 2.27 -1.20
N ILE A 107 21.34 2.55 -0.62
CA ILE A 107 20.83 1.77 0.50
C ILE A 107 20.19 0.49 -0.04
N LYS A 108 20.48 -0.66 0.58
CA LYS A 108 19.90 -1.93 0.16
C LYS A 108 18.37 -1.90 0.33
N ARG A 109 17.63 -2.30 -0.71
CA ARG A 109 16.15 -2.40 -0.75
C ARG A 109 15.42 -1.05 -0.69
N GLU A 110 16.12 0.05 -0.90
CA GLU A 110 15.50 1.37 -1.02
C GLU A 110 14.69 1.48 -2.33
N GLY A 111 13.48 2.04 -2.23
CA GLY A 111 12.65 2.36 -3.39
C GLY A 111 13.13 3.62 -4.11
N PHE A 112 12.67 3.81 -5.35
CA PHE A 112 13.02 5.00 -6.12
C PHE A 112 12.48 6.28 -5.46
N GLU A 113 11.27 6.22 -4.94
CA GLU A 113 10.58 7.32 -4.26
C GLU A 113 11.32 7.76 -2.99
N SER A 114 11.75 6.79 -2.15
CA SER A 114 12.55 7.08 -0.95
C SER A 114 13.87 7.74 -1.28
N ARG A 115 14.54 7.26 -2.34
CA ARG A 115 15.78 7.87 -2.82
C ARG A 115 15.54 9.29 -3.34
N PHE A 116 14.44 9.53 -4.03
CA PHE A 116 14.06 10.87 -4.50
C PHE A 116 13.77 11.82 -3.33
N ILE A 117 13.10 11.34 -2.28
CA ILE A 117 12.86 12.13 -1.06
C ILE A 117 14.17 12.51 -0.38
N ARG A 118 15.12 11.57 -0.25
CA ARG A 118 16.47 11.89 0.25
C ARG A 118 17.18 12.94 -0.60
N TYR A 119 17.09 12.82 -1.92
CA TYR A 119 17.64 13.82 -2.84
C TYR A 119 17.05 15.20 -2.55
N MET A 120 15.72 15.33 -2.47
CA MET A 120 15.05 16.61 -2.19
C MET A 120 15.41 17.19 -0.82
N ILE A 121 15.63 16.35 0.19
CA ILE A 121 16.07 16.80 1.52
C ILE A 121 17.48 17.39 1.44
N GLU A 122 18.41 16.67 0.81
CA GLU A 122 19.81 17.10 0.70
C GLU A 122 19.96 18.38 -0.14
N THR A 123 19.15 18.51 -1.20
CA THR A 123 19.14 19.72 -2.05
C THR A 123 18.33 20.87 -1.47
N GLY A 124 17.66 20.68 -0.33
CA GLY A 124 16.81 21.71 0.30
C GLY A 124 15.55 22.05 -0.49
N GLN A 125 15.06 21.12 -1.33
CA GLN A 125 13.88 21.29 -2.18
C GLN A 125 12.55 20.90 -1.50
N ILE A 126 12.59 20.45 -0.24
CA ILE A 126 11.36 20.21 0.55
C ILE A 126 10.68 21.54 0.84
N VAL A 127 9.38 21.61 0.50
CA VAL A 127 8.61 22.85 0.61
C VAL A 127 8.42 23.23 2.08
N GLN A 128 8.70 24.50 2.40
CA GLN A 128 8.44 25.09 3.71
C GLN A 128 7.28 26.09 3.65
N ASN A 129 7.07 26.73 2.50
CA ASN A 129 6.02 27.71 2.32
C ASN A 129 5.33 27.46 0.97
N LEU A 130 4.00 27.46 0.98
CA LEU A 130 3.15 27.21 -0.19
C LEU A 130 1.83 27.93 -0.01
N GLU A 131 1.49 28.90 -0.86
CA GLU A 131 0.26 29.69 -0.70
C GLU A 131 -0.99 28.93 -1.18
N LYS A 132 -0.90 28.23 -2.32
CA LYS A 132 -2.03 27.53 -2.96
C LYS A 132 -1.63 26.14 -3.45
N GLY A 133 -1.45 25.22 -2.52
CA GLY A 133 -1.15 23.83 -2.82
C GLY A 133 -2.40 22.97 -2.93
N LEU A 134 -2.68 22.39 -4.10
CA LEU A 134 -3.70 21.34 -4.23
C LEU A 134 -3.12 20.01 -3.74
N LEU A 135 -3.65 19.44 -2.66
CA LEU A 135 -3.19 18.15 -2.15
C LEU A 135 -3.56 17.03 -3.13
N LEU A 136 -2.56 16.40 -3.74
CA LEU A 136 -2.78 15.31 -4.69
C LEU A 136 -2.80 13.94 -4.01
N ASP A 137 -1.81 13.70 -3.14
CA ASP A 137 -1.59 12.38 -2.56
C ASP A 137 -0.83 12.46 -1.23
N VAL A 138 -1.04 11.46 -0.38
CA VAL A 138 -0.33 11.30 0.89
C VAL A 138 0.25 9.90 0.93
N ASN A 139 1.56 9.82 1.13
CA ASN A 139 2.28 8.57 1.21
C ASN A 139 3.13 8.50 2.47
N TYR A 140 3.79 7.37 2.64
CA TYR A 140 4.70 7.13 3.74
C TYR A 140 6.06 6.76 3.18
N ASP A 141 7.10 7.41 3.69
CA ASP A 141 8.46 7.06 3.37
C ASP A 141 9.09 6.22 4.49
N GLY A 142 9.53 5.01 4.14
CA GLY A 142 10.18 4.11 5.09
C GLY A 142 11.62 4.49 5.43
N GLY A 143 12.27 5.33 4.60
CA GLY A 143 13.61 5.86 4.89
C GLY A 143 13.59 6.90 6.00
N GLN A 144 12.63 7.83 5.92
CA GLN A 144 12.41 8.88 6.92
C GLN A 144 11.48 8.48 8.07
N ASN A 145 10.79 7.33 7.95
CA ASN A 145 9.76 6.88 8.89
C ASN A 145 8.66 7.93 9.12
N LYS A 146 8.23 8.61 8.05
CA LYS A 146 7.32 9.76 8.10
C LYS A 146 6.31 9.74 6.97
N ALA A 147 5.13 10.33 7.21
CA ALA A 147 4.22 10.69 6.14
C ALA A 147 4.81 11.84 5.31
N TYR A 148 4.44 11.91 4.03
CA TYR A 148 4.72 13.05 3.18
C TYR A 148 3.55 13.30 2.22
N CYS A 149 3.35 14.55 1.87
CA CYS A 149 2.28 15.02 1.01
C CYS A 149 2.85 15.47 -0.33
N LYS A 150 2.13 15.18 -1.41
CA LYS A 150 2.39 15.71 -2.75
C LYS A 150 1.37 16.80 -3.03
N PHE A 151 1.85 18.02 -3.21
CA PHE A 151 1.03 19.16 -3.59
C PHE A 151 1.30 19.54 -5.04
N TYR A 152 0.27 19.96 -5.75
CA TYR A 152 0.43 20.72 -6.98
C TYR A 152 0.35 22.21 -6.61
N ASP A 153 1.44 22.93 -6.83
CA ASP A 153 1.51 24.38 -6.61
C ASP A 153 0.81 25.10 -7.77
N LEU A 154 -0.29 25.80 -7.48
CA LEU A 154 -1.05 26.54 -8.49
C LEU A 154 -0.34 27.79 -9.00
N ASP A 155 0.68 28.30 -8.30
CA ASP A 155 1.38 29.50 -8.73
C ASP A 155 2.59 29.15 -9.61
N SER A 156 3.25 28.00 -9.38
CA SER A 156 4.41 27.56 -10.17
C SER A 156 4.13 26.43 -11.18
N ASP A 157 2.94 25.82 -11.15
CA ASP A 157 2.57 24.64 -11.92
C ASP A 157 3.49 23.41 -11.70
N GLU A 158 4.04 23.27 -10.50
CA GLU A 158 4.97 22.18 -10.15
C GLU A 158 4.44 21.29 -9.02
N ILE A 159 4.91 20.04 -8.98
CA ILE A 159 4.67 19.16 -7.83
C ILE A 159 5.67 19.51 -6.73
N ARG A 160 5.16 19.92 -5.56
CA ARG A 160 5.92 20.21 -4.34
C ARG A 160 5.71 19.11 -3.32
N ILE A 161 6.78 18.75 -2.60
CA ILE A 161 6.75 17.70 -1.58
C ILE A 161 6.95 18.32 -0.21
N TRP A 162 6.01 18.03 0.68
CA TRP A 162 6.06 18.39 2.10
C TRP A 162 6.21 17.11 2.94
N ILE A 163 7.06 17.16 3.96
CA ILE A 163 7.32 16.02 4.86
C ILE A 163 6.73 16.33 6.22
N ASP A 164 6.06 15.35 6.81
CA ASP A 164 5.43 15.50 8.13
C ASP A 164 6.42 15.93 9.22
N ASN A 165 6.06 17.00 9.92
CA ASN A 165 6.74 17.53 11.11
C ASN A 165 5.95 17.29 12.40
N THR A 166 4.77 16.67 12.32
CA THR A 166 3.82 16.53 13.44
C THR A 166 4.16 15.37 14.36
N ASN A 167 5.17 14.58 13.99
CA ASN A 167 5.61 13.37 14.68
C ASN A 167 4.47 12.35 14.83
N HIS A 168 3.64 12.21 13.81
CA HIS A 168 2.59 11.19 13.80
C HIS A 168 3.21 9.81 13.69
N VAL A 169 2.81 8.89 14.57
CA VAL A 169 3.42 7.56 14.72
C VAL A 169 2.35 6.49 14.49
N PRO A 170 2.65 5.38 13.81
CA PRO A 170 1.67 4.31 13.59
C PRO A 170 1.19 3.69 14.92
N TYR A 171 -0.11 3.39 14.99
CA TYR A 171 -0.72 2.77 16.17
C TYR A 171 -1.86 1.82 15.83
N CYS A 172 -2.27 1.04 16.83
CA CYS A 172 -3.56 0.37 16.86
C CYS A 172 -4.21 0.51 18.23
N LEU A 173 -5.46 0.09 18.37
CA LEU A 173 -6.20 0.20 19.64
C LEU A 173 -6.50 -1.19 20.23
N SER A 174 -6.56 -1.28 21.56
CA SER A 174 -7.11 -2.43 22.29
C SER A 174 -8.15 -1.98 23.31
N LYS A 175 -9.11 -2.85 23.61
CA LYS A 175 -10.07 -2.66 24.72
C LYS A 175 -9.47 -3.07 26.07
N GLU A 176 -8.32 -3.75 26.07
CA GLU A 176 -7.58 -4.09 27.28
C GLU A 176 -6.96 -2.83 27.90
N SER A 177 -6.86 -2.85 29.23
CA SER A 177 -6.18 -1.81 30.00
C SER A 177 -4.66 -1.88 29.83
N ILE A 178 -3.98 -0.77 30.11
CA ILE A 178 -2.51 -0.72 30.07
C ILE A 178 -1.89 -1.80 30.97
N GLN A 179 -2.45 -2.03 32.16
CA GLN A 179 -1.95 -3.02 33.12
C GLN A 179 -2.04 -4.45 32.58
N GLU A 180 -3.14 -4.79 31.89
CA GLU A 180 -3.30 -6.09 31.24
C GLU A 180 -2.30 -6.27 30.10
N LEU A 181 -2.09 -5.22 29.30
CA LEU A 181 -1.16 -5.22 28.17
C LEU A 181 0.31 -5.28 28.60
N GLU A 182 0.67 -4.66 29.73
CA GLU A 182 2.01 -4.73 30.32
C GLU A 182 2.37 -6.15 30.75
N ASN A 183 1.38 -6.94 31.19
CA ASN A 183 1.58 -8.35 31.53
C ASN A 183 1.82 -9.23 30.29
N ASN A 184 1.54 -8.73 29.07
CA ASN A 184 1.84 -9.44 27.84
C ASN A 184 3.32 -9.28 27.44
N VAL A 185 4.16 -10.17 27.98
CA VAL A 185 5.62 -10.21 27.74
C VAL A 185 6.00 -10.27 26.26
N LYS A 186 5.16 -10.88 25.40
CA LYS A 186 5.42 -10.94 23.96
C LYS A 186 5.29 -9.57 23.30
N LEU A 187 4.36 -8.74 23.78
CA LEU A 187 4.13 -7.40 23.28
C LEU A 187 5.21 -6.44 23.77
N THR A 188 5.48 -6.41 25.07
CA THR A 188 6.44 -5.48 25.67
C THR A 188 7.89 -5.74 25.22
N ASN A 189 8.24 -7.00 24.94
CA ASN A 189 9.56 -7.35 24.37
C ASN A 189 9.61 -7.29 22.84
N TYR A 190 8.51 -6.95 22.15
CA TYR A 190 8.53 -6.85 20.70
C TYR A 190 9.34 -5.61 20.28
N LYS A 191 10.35 -5.81 19.42
CA LYS A 191 11.25 -4.72 19.00
C LYS A 191 10.53 -3.50 18.41
N GLY A 192 9.42 -3.73 17.72
CA GLY A 192 8.63 -2.68 17.08
C GLY A 192 7.58 -2.06 17.98
N PHE A 193 7.48 -2.45 19.26
CA PHE A 193 6.62 -1.81 20.25
C PHE A 193 7.30 -0.56 20.80
N GLU A 194 6.54 0.52 20.97
CA GLU A 194 7.07 1.80 21.45
C GLU A 194 6.49 2.21 22.81
N ARG A 195 5.17 2.41 22.89
CA ARG A 195 4.50 2.86 24.12
C ARG A 195 3.00 2.59 24.13
N PHE A 196 2.41 2.74 25.30
CA PHE A 196 0.97 2.77 25.52
C PHE A 196 0.47 4.19 25.82
N GLU A 197 -0.76 4.47 25.43
CA GLU A 197 -1.49 5.68 25.79
C GLU A 197 -2.95 5.35 26.06
N LYS A 198 -3.50 5.87 27.16
CA LYS A 198 -4.93 5.69 27.47
C LYS A 198 -5.73 6.75 26.72
N ILE A 199 -6.76 6.31 25.99
CA ILE A 199 -7.66 7.19 25.24
C ILE A 199 -9.12 6.89 25.55
N GLN A 200 -9.99 7.85 25.29
CA GLN A 200 -11.44 7.67 25.30
C GLN A 200 -11.96 7.67 23.86
N ARG A 201 -12.90 6.77 23.57
CA ARG A 201 -13.60 6.68 22.28
C ARG A 201 -15.08 6.48 22.54
N ILE A 202 -15.91 6.84 21.58
CA ILE A 202 -17.35 6.59 21.64
C ILE A 202 -17.64 5.25 20.95
N ASP A 203 -18.29 4.32 21.65
CA ASP A 203 -18.86 3.14 21.03
C ASP A 203 -20.17 3.52 20.33
N LEU A 204 -20.10 3.69 19.01
CA LEU A 204 -21.23 4.13 18.19
C LEU A 204 -22.44 3.18 18.22
N LEU A 205 -22.27 1.92 18.66
CA LEU A 205 -23.37 0.96 18.75
C LEU A 205 -24.16 1.09 20.05
N GLN A 206 -23.48 1.45 21.15
CA GLN A 206 -24.10 1.61 22.47
C GLN A 206 -24.33 3.07 22.84
N ASP A 207 -23.77 4.01 22.07
CA ASP A 207 -23.78 5.45 22.34
C ASP A 207 -23.17 5.79 23.70
N GLU A 208 -22.05 5.13 24.03
CA GLU A 208 -21.36 5.27 25.31
C GLU A 208 -19.86 5.55 25.11
N GLU A 209 -19.27 6.29 26.04
CA GLU A 209 -17.82 6.48 26.10
C GLU A 209 -17.13 5.23 26.68
N ILE A 210 -16.20 4.68 25.91
CA ILE A 210 -15.36 3.55 26.30
C ILE A 210 -13.90 3.99 26.46
N ASN A 211 -13.25 3.45 27.48
CA ASN A 211 -11.81 3.59 27.62
C ASN A 211 -11.12 2.54 26.74
N MET A 212 -10.13 2.98 25.97
CA MET A 212 -9.29 2.11 25.15
C MET A 212 -7.82 2.42 25.38
N THR A 213 -6.94 1.47 25.05
CA THR A 213 -5.51 1.68 25.04
C THR A 213 -5.01 1.80 23.61
N LYS A 214 -4.35 2.91 23.30
CA LYS A 214 -3.62 3.13 22.06
C LYS A 214 -2.21 2.57 22.21
N ILE A 215 -1.80 1.75 21.25
CA ILE A 215 -0.55 0.99 21.26
C ILE A 215 0.26 1.47 20.06
N TYR A 216 1.38 2.12 20.32
CA TYR A 216 2.26 2.67 19.30
C TYR A 216 3.30 1.66 18.85
N GLY A 217 3.59 1.68 17.56
CA GLY A 217 4.64 0.88 16.95
C GLY A 217 5.66 1.76 16.23
N THR A 218 6.87 1.24 16.05
CA THR A 218 7.96 2.01 15.42
C THR A 218 7.71 2.27 13.94
N THR A 219 7.15 1.30 13.21
CA THR A 219 6.82 1.42 11.79
C THR A 219 5.42 0.87 11.49
N PRO A 220 4.80 1.23 10.35
CA PRO A 220 3.49 0.70 9.96
C PRO A 220 3.46 -0.83 9.90
N THR A 221 4.57 -1.45 9.49
CA THR A 221 4.69 -2.91 9.43
C THR A 221 4.75 -3.58 10.80
N ASP A 222 5.19 -2.86 11.84
CA ASP A 222 5.22 -3.33 13.22
C ASP A 222 3.82 -3.34 13.85
N ILE A 223 2.94 -2.43 13.43
CA ILE A 223 1.51 -2.47 13.77
C ILE A 223 0.81 -3.61 13.03
N GLY A 224 0.91 -3.61 11.70
CA GLY A 224 0.15 -4.51 10.84
C GLY A 224 0.91 -4.87 9.58
N GLY A 225 1.24 -6.15 9.42
CA GLY A 225 1.98 -6.63 8.26
C GLY A 225 1.95 -8.15 8.12
N ARG A 226 2.89 -8.67 7.32
CA ARG A 226 3.19 -10.10 7.26
C ARG A 226 4.16 -10.47 8.39
N GLY A 227 3.99 -11.63 9.00
CA GLY A 227 4.89 -12.12 10.05
C GLY A 227 4.51 -11.65 11.45
N ASN A 228 5.50 -11.44 12.30
CA ASN A 228 5.29 -11.03 13.69
C ASN A 228 5.09 -9.50 13.79
N ASN A 229 3.97 -9.06 14.35
CA ASN A 229 3.57 -7.66 14.53
C ASN A 229 2.60 -7.54 15.71
N ILE A 230 2.39 -6.31 16.19
CA ILE A 230 1.56 -6.00 17.36
C ILE A 230 0.14 -6.56 17.19
N ARG A 231 -0.48 -6.37 16.03
CA ARG A 231 -1.82 -6.92 15.74
C ARG A 231 -1.90 -8.43 15.93
N ASN A 232 -0.90 -9.17 15.47
CA ASN A 232 -0.85 -10.63 15.59
C ASN A 232 -0.49 -11.10 17.01
N ILE A 233 0.18 -10.26 17.81
CA ILE A 233 0.50 -10.56 19.22
C ILE A 233 -0.73 -10.39 20.12
N LEU A 234 -1.58 -9.40 19.83
CA LEU A 234 -2.77 -9.06 20.62
C LEU A 234 -3.98 -9.96 20.36
N ASP A 235 -4.01 -10.67 19.22
CA ASP A 235 -5.16 -11.39 18.66
C ASP A 235 -6.40 -10.51 18.33
N LYS A 236 -6.77 -9.56 19.20
CA LYS A 236 -7.92 -8.65 19.07
C LYS A 236 -7.50 -7.19 19.10
N ALA A 237 -6.88 -6.73 18.02
CA ALA A 237 -6.57 -5.32 17.83
C ALA A 237 -7.60 -4.61 16.95
N TRP A 238 -7.98 -3.40 17.34
CA TRP A 238 -8.86 -2.48 16.63
C TRP A 238 -8.00 -1.49 15.80
N GLU A 239 -8.54 -1.01 14.68
CA GLU A 239 -7.86 -0.12 13.72
C GLU A 239 -6.51 -0.62 13.15
N ALA A 240 -6.09 -1.84 13.51
CA ALA A 240 -4.80 -2.41 13.13
C ALA A 240 -4.68 -2.88 11.66
N LYS A 241 -5.71 -2.64 10.83
CA LYS A 241 -5.72 -2.97 9.39
C LYS A 241 -5.76 -1.74 8.50
N ILE A 242 -5.75 -0.54 9.09
CA ILE A 242 -5.74 0.72 8.35
C ILE A 242 -4.30 0.95 7.85
N ARG A 243 -4.14 1.28 6.56
CA ARG A 243 -2.82 1.64 6.03
C ARG A 243 -2.37 2.96 6.67
N TYR A 244 -1.08 3.09 6.98
CA TYR A 244 -0.61 4.25 7.73
C TYR A 244 -0.92 5.60 7.08
N HIS A 245 -0.75 5.77 5.75
CA HIS A 245 -1.12 7.03 5.09
C HIS A 245 -2.61 7.38 5.28
N LEU A 246 -3.50 6.38 5.32
CA LEU A 246 -4.92 6.62 5.60
C LEU A 246 -5.14 7.01 7.08
N ASN A 247 -4.46 6.34 8.00
CA ASN A 247 -4.53 6.69 9.42
C ASN A 247 -4.02 8.12 9.67
N TYR A 248 -2.92 8.51 9.02
CA TYR A 248 -2.41 9.88 9.02
C TYR A 248 -3.43 10.88 8.46
N ILE A 249 -4.02 10.58 7.29
CA ILE A 249 -5.08 11.40 6.68
C ILE A 249 -6.24 11.60 7.66
N TYR A 250 -6.72 10.52 8.30
CA TYR A 250 -7.86 10.59 9.22
C TYR A 250 -7.55 11.43 10.46
N ASP A 251 -6.39 11.22 11.08
CA ASP A 251 -6.01 11.94 12.30
C ASP A 251 -5.71 13.42 12.03
N ARG A 252 -5.13 13.74 10.87
CA ARG A 252 -4.82 15.12 10.46
C ARG A 252 -5.99 15.83 9.79
N GLY A 253 -7.09 15.13 9.49
CA GLY A 253 -8.23 15.69 8.76
C GLY A 253 -7.87 16.17 7.35
N LEU A 254 -6.90 15.52 6.70
CA LEU A 254 -6.50 15.86 5.33
C LEU A 254 -7.54 15.35 4.32
N ILE A 255 -7.74 16.10 3.25
CA ILE A 255 -8.69 15.79 2.18
C ILE A 255 -7.95 15.98 0.86
N PRO A 256 -7.47 14.90 0.24
CA PRO A 256 -6.92 14.97 -1.11
C PRO A 256 -7.93 15.60 -2.07
N GLY A 257 -7.46 16.53 -2.90
CA GLY A 257 -8.26 17.33 -3.82
C GLY A 257 -8.68 18.71 -3.28
N LEU A 258 -8.30 19.08 -2.05
CA LEU A 258 -8.51 20.45 -1.54
C LEU A 258 -7.23 21.29 -1.59
N LEU A 259 -7.41 22.61 -1.51
CA LEU A 259 -6.34 23.59 -1.41
C LEU A 259 -5.88 23.73 0.03
N TYR A 260 -4.58 23.76 0.20
CA TYR A 260 -3.88 23.94 1.46
C TYR A 260 -2.85 25.06 1.31
N LYS A 261 -2.61 25.72 2.44
CA LYS A 261 -1.48 26.60 2.64
C LYS A 261 -0.46 25.89 3.53
N ILE A 262 0.82 26.07 3.25
CA ILE A 262 1.91 25.66 4.13
C ILE A 262 2.63 26.93 4.56
N GLU A 263 2.78 27.14 5.86
CA GLU A 263 3.49 28.28 6.47
C GLU A 263 4.56 27.76 7.43
N ASP A 264 5.82 28.13 7.21
CA ASP A 264 6.96 27.72 8.05
C ASP A 264 7.04 26.20 8.30
N GLY A 265 6.61 25.43 7.31
CA GLY A 265 6.59 23.96 7.32
C GLY A 265 5.35 23.34 7.97
N GLU A 266 4.33 24.11 8.35
CA GLU A 266 3.06 23.60 8.91
C GLU A 266 1.84 23.81 8.00
#